data_AF-A0A1D8X7Z9-F1
#
_entry.id   AF-A0A1D8X7Z9-F1
#
_cell.length_a   1.000
_cell.length_b   1.000
_cell.length_c   1.000
_cell.angle_alpha   90.00
_cell.angle_beta   90.00
_cell.angle_gamma   90.00
#
_symmetry.space_group_name_H-M   'P 1'
#
loop_
_entity.id
_entity.type
_entity.pdbx_description
1 polymer ?
#
loop_
_entity_poly.entity_id
_entity_poly.type
_entity_poly.pdbx_seq_one_letter_code
_entity_poly.pdbx_strand_id
1 'polypeptide(L)'
;MLRDFLFSNRPVSPHLTIYVPQQSSIFSIWHRISGLINLFLIFILVIFVNNLLLCGIQNFWFKILIILNFSIIKFIWLLILITLFYHTINGLRHILWNLGILLNKESLFYFTILTVLLFLLGIIIL
;
A
#
# COMPACT_ATOMS: atom_id res chain seq x y z
N MET A 1 24.50 27.96 5.64
CA MET A 1 23.50 27.62 4.62
C MET A 1 22.07 27.57 5.17
N LEU A 2 21.68 26.60 6.02
CA LEU A 2 20.31 26.59 6.62
C LEU A 2 20.05 27.77 7.57
N ARG A 3 21.10 28.19 8.30
CA ARG A 3 21.05 29.34 9.21
C ARG A 3 20.71 30.65 8.48
N ASP A 4 21.22 30.84 7.26
CA ASP A 4 21.07 32.08 6.48
C ASP A 4 19.65 32.24 5.90
N PHE A 5 18.95 31.13 5.65
CA PHE A 5 17.55 31.12 5.22
C PHE A 5 16.61 31.63 6.31
N LEU A 6 16.82 31.18 7.56
CA LEU A 6 16.01 31.58 8.70
C LEU A 6 16.17 33.08 9.02
N PHE A 7 17.37 33.64 8.83
CA PHE A 7 17.63 35.06 9.06
C PHE A 7 17.09 36.00 7.96
N SER A 8 16.85 35.49 6.75
CA SER A 8 16.50 36.31 5.59
C SER A 8 14.99 36.40 5.29
N ASN A 9 14.12 35.85 6.15
CA ASN A 9 12.65 35.84 5.99
C ASN A 9 12.19 35.46 4.58
N ARG A 10 12.94 34.58 3.90
CA ARG A 10 12.64 34.19 2.53
C ARG A 10 11.47 33.23 2.52
N PRO A 11 10.38 33.52 1.79
CA PRO A 11 9.25 32.61 1.69
C PRO A 11 9.66 31.37 0.91
N VAL A 12 9.08 30.22 1.29
CA VAL A 12 9.19 28.98 0.52
C VAL A 12 8.25 29.10 -0.68
N SER A 13 8.75 28.82 -1.89
CA SER A 13 7.92 28.83 -3.08
C SER A 13 6.81 27.76 -2.97
N PRO A 14 5.60 28.05 -3.50
CA PRO A 14 4.55 27.05 -3.57
C PRO A 14 5.00 25.87 -4.45
N HIS A 15 4.66 24.66 -4.04
CA HIS A 15 5.09 23.42 -4.69
C HIS A 15 3.90 22.46 -4.84
N LEU A 16 3.60 21.63 -3.83
CA LEU A 16 2.51 20.64 -3.91
C LEU A 16 1.14 21.26 -4.20
N THR A 17 0.93 22.52 -3.80
CA THR A 17 -0.33 23.23 -3.98
C THR A 17 -0.56 23.72 -5.42
N ILE A 18 0.50 23.87 -6.22
CA ILE A 18 0.41 24.39 -7.59
C ILE A 18 0.83 23.39 -8.66
N TYR A 19 1.49 22.30 -8.26
CA TYR A 19 2.05 21.33 -9.20
C TYR A 19 0.98 20.39 -9.74
N VAL A 20 0.96 20.18 -11.07
CA VAL A 20 0.02 19.25 -11.70
C VAL A 20 0.37 17.81 -11.29
N PRO A 21 -0.59 17.03 -10.75
CA PRO A 21 -0.35 15.65 -10.35
C PRO A 21 0.15 14.80 -11.54
N GLN A 22 1.34 14.22 -11.40
CA GLN A 22 1.94 13.33 -12.39
C GLN A 22 1.74 11.88 -11.99
N GLN A 23 1.53 11.00 -12.96
CA GLN A 23 1.39 9.56 -12.71
C GLN A 23 2.55 8.98 -11.89
N SER A 24 3.80 9.37 -12.18
CA SER A 24 4.98 8.95 -11.39
C SER A 24 4.90 9.39 -9.93
N SER A 25 4.53 10.66 -9.67
CA SER A 25 4.41 11.22 -8.33
C SER A 25 3.29 10.57 -7.52
N ILE A 26 2.12 10.38 -8.14
CA ILE A 26 0.95 9.74 -7.54
C ILE A 26 1.29 8.30 -7.16
N PHE A 27 1.90 7.53 -8.07
CA PHE A 27 2.30 6.15 -7.80
C PHE A 27 3.37 6.05 -6.71
N SER A 28 4.26 7.04 -6.57
CA SER A 28 5.23 7.06 -5.48
C SER A 28 4.55 7.29 -4.12
N ILE A 29 3.61 8.23 -4.04
CA ILE A 29 2.84 8.51 -2.82
C ILE A 29 2.04 7.27 -2.40
N TRP A 30 1.31 6.67 -3.34
CA TRP A 30 0.53 5.46 -3.07
C TRP A 30 1.40 4.28 -2.67
N HIS A 31 2.61 4.11 -3.21
CA HIS A 31 3.54 3.06 -2.76
C HIS A 31 3.91 3.19 -1.28
N ARG A 32 4.13 4.42 -0.81
CA ARG A 32 4.40 4.70 0.61
C ARG A 32 3.17 4.41 1.47
N ILE A 33 2.00 4.86 1.04
CA ILE A 33 0.74 4.64 1.75
C ILE A 33 0.44 3.13 1.85
N SER A 34 0.56 2.39 0.75
CA SER A 34 0.33 0.94 0.75
C SER A 34 1.34 0.20 1.63
N GLY A 35 2.59 0.65 1.68
CA GLY A 35 3.61 0.10 2.58
C GLY A 35 3.23 0.28 4.06
N LEU A 36 2.76 1.47 4.44
CA LEU A 36 2.27 1.73 5.79
C LEU A 36 1.06 0.86 6.13
N ILE A 37 0.09 0.77 5.22
CA ILE A 37 -1.11 -0.08 5.40
C ILE A 37 -0.71 -1.55 5.58
N ASN A 38 0.17 -2.08 4.73
CA ASN A 38 0.67 -3.45 4.81
C ASN A 38 1.37 -3.71 6.15
N LEU A 39 2.17 -2.76 6.65
CA LEU A 39 2.84 -2.88 7.95
C LEU A 39 1.83 -3.03 9.10
N PHE A 40 0.79 -2.19 9.13
CA PHE A 40 -0.27 -2.30 10.13
C PHE A 40 -1.04 -3.61 10.02
N LEU A 41 -1.37 -4.05 8.80
CA LEU A 41 -2.10 -5.29 8.56
C LEU A 41 -1.30 -6.52 9.00
N ILE A 42 0.00 -6.56 8.72
CA ILE A 42 0.90 -7.63 9.18
C ILE A 42 0.93 -7.67 10.71
N PHE A 43 1.03 -6.51 11.37
CA PHE A 43 1.05 -6.44 12.83
C PHE A 43 -0.25 -7.00 13.46
N ILE A 44 -1.41 -6.61 12.91
CA ILE A 44 -2.71 -7.13 13.33
C ILE A 44 -2.79 -8.64 13.12
N LEU A 45 -2.32 -9.13 11.96
CA LEU A 45 -2.35 -10.55 11.63
C LEU A 45 -1.46 -11.38 12.57
N VAL A 46 -0.27 -10.88 12.92
CA VAL A 46 0.62 -11.52 13.89
C VAL A 46 -0.04 -11.63 15.26
N ILE A 47 -0.67 -10.56 15.76
CA ILE A 47 -1.40 -10.58 17.03
C ILE A 47 -2.56 -11.58 16.98
N PHE A 48 -3.32 -11.58 15.87
CA PHE A 48 -4.44 -12.49 15.67
C PHE A 48 -3.99 -13.96 15.69
N VAL A 49 -2.92 -14.31 14.96
CA VAL A 49 -2.35 -15.66 14.94
C VAL A 49 -1.77 -16.05 16.30
N ASN A 50 -1.09 -15.14 16.99
CA ASN A 50 -0.58 -15.41 18.33
C ASN A 50 -1.71 -15.72 19.33
N ASN A 51 -2.79 -14.96 19.30
CA ASN A 51 -3.96 -15.21 20.14
C ASN A 51 -4.65 -16.53 19.80
N LEU A 52 -4.71 -16.91 18.52
CA LEU A 52 -5.21 -18.22 18.07
C LEU A 52 -4.38 -19.38 18.64
N LEU A 53 -3.06 -19.25 18.62
CA LEU A 53 -2.13 -20.27 19.13
C LEU A 53 -2.23 -20.41 20.66
N LEU A 54 -2.39 -19.30 21.37
CA LEU A 54 -2.45 -19.28 22.84
C LEU A 54 -3.80 -19.75 23.40
N CYS A 55 -4.91 -19.33 22.80
CA CYS A 55 -6.26 -19.63 23.31
C CYS A 55 -6.88 -20.90 22.71
N GLY A 56 -6.29 -21.43 21.63
CA GLY A 56 -6.85 -22.53 20.85
C GLY A 56 -8.12 -22.16 20.05
N ILE A 57 -8.37 -22.89 18.97
CA ILE A 57 -9.54 -22.74 18.08
C ILE A 57 -10.89 -23.01 18.79
N GLN A 58 -10.87 -23.58 20.00
CA GLN A 58 -12.08 -23.91 20.77
C GLN A 58 -12.70 -22.72 21.50
N ASN A 59 -12.07 -21.55 21.52
CA ASN A 59 -12.60 -20.40 22.24
C ASN A 59 -13.92 -19.91 21.59
N PHE A 60 -15.04 -20.06 22.30
CA PHE A 60 -16.42 -19.82 21.83
C PHE A 60 -16.61 -18.40 21.28
N TRP A 61 -16.00 -17.41 21.94
CA TRP A 61 -16.00 -16.01 21.51
C TRP A 61 -15.30 -15.79 20.17
N PHE A 62 -14.25 -16.55 19.88
CA PHE A 62 -13.50 -16.47 18.62
C PHE A 62 -14.34 -17.00 17.45
N LYS A 63 -15.06 -18.10 17.65
CA LYS A 63 -16.00 -18.65 16.66
C LYS A 63 -17.15 -17.69 16.38
N ILE A 64 -17.72 -17.07 17.42
CA ILE A 64 -18.79 -16.08 17.28
C ILE A 64 -18.31 -14.84 16.52
N LEU A 65 -17.12 -14.32 16.84
CA LEU A 65 -16.55 -13.16 16.15
C LEU A 65 -16.29 -13.43 14.66
N ILE A 66 -15.80 -14.61 14.31
CA ILE A 66 -15.59 -15.01 12.90
C ILE A 66 -16.91 -15.11 12.15
N ILE A 67 -17.92 -15.73 12.76
CA ILE A 67 -19.23 -15.97 12.13
C ILE A 67 -20.02 -14.65 11.97
N LEU A 68 -20.07 -13.83 13.01
CA LEU A 68 -20.83 -12.57 13.01
C LEU A 68 -20.24 -11.53 12.06
N ASN A 69 -18.92 -11.55 11.81
CA ASN A 69 -18.22 -10.53 11.02
C ASN A 69 -17.65 -11.07 9.70
N PHE A 70 -18.20 -12.14 9.14
CA PHE A 70 -17.67 -12.75 7.91
C PHE A 70 -17.52 -11.74 6.76
N SER A 71 -18.49 -10.83 6.58
CA SER A 71 -18.42 -9.76 5.57
C SER A 71 -17.30 -8.75 5.82
N ILE A 72 -17.05 -8.39 7.08
CA ILE A 72 -15.97 -7.47 7.46
C ILE A 72 -14.62 -8.14 7.28
N ILE A 73 -14.49 -9.42 7.64
CA ILE A 73 -13.29 -10.22 7.44
C ILE A 73 -12.98 -10.35 5.95
N LYS A 74 -13.98 -10.64 5.12
CA LYS A 74 -13.83 -10.69 3.66
C LYS A 74 -13.36 -9.35 3.08
N PHE A 75 -13.91 -8.24 3.57
CA PHE A 75 -13.48 -6.90 3.17
C PHE A 75 -12.04 -6.57 3.59
N ILE A 76 -11.63 -6.95 4.80
CA ILE A 76 -10.25 -6.80 5.28
C ILE A 76 -9.29 -7.63 4.41
N TRP A 77 -9.65 -8.87 4.07
CA TRP A 77 -8.86 -9.70 3.16
C TRP A 77 -8.73 -9.10 1.77
N LEU A 78 -9.81 -8.53 1.23
CA LEU A 78 -9.79 -7.79 -0.03
C LEU A 78 -8.81 -6.60 0.05
N LEU A 79 -8.88 -5.79 1.11
CA LEU A 79 -7.96 -4.66 1.33
C LEU A 79 -6.50 -5.10 1.43
N ILE A 80 -6.22 -6.19 2.17
CA ILE A 80 -4.87 -6.78 2.28
C ILE A 80 -4.36 -7.15 0.90
N LEU A 81 -5.14 -7.89 0.11
CA LEU A 81 -4.71 -8.36 -1.21
C LEU A 81 -4.45 -7.21 -2.16
N ILE A 82 -5.34 -6.21 -2.21
CA ILE A 82 -5.17 -5.03 -3.08
C ILE A 82 -3.89 -4.27 -2.74
N THR A 83 -3.71 -3.95 -1.46
CA THR A 83 -2.57 -3.14 -1.01
C THR A 83 -1.25 -3.89 -1.14
N LEU A 84 -1.25 -5.21 -0.92
CA LEU A 84 -0.10 -6.08 -1.12
C LEU A 84 0.29 -6.19 -2.60
N PHE A 85 -0.65 -6.50 -3.50
CA PHE A 85 -0.37 -6.59 -4.94
C PHE A 85 0.14 -5.27 -5.51
N TYR A 86 -0.53 -4.17 -5.18
CA TYR A 86 -0.07 -2.86 -5.62
C TYR A 86 1.34 -2.55 -5.10
N HIS A 87 1.61 -2.80 -3.82
CA HIS A 87 2.92 -2.52 -3.22
C HIS A 87 4.03 -3.38 -3.84
N THR A 88 3.79 -4.66 -4.09
CA THR A 88 4.79 -5.58 -4.65
C THR A 88 5.11 -5.26 -6.11
N ILE A 89 4.11 -5.02 -6.95
CA ILE A 89 4.31 -4.65 -8.36
C ILE A 89 5.07 -3.33 -8.47
N ASN A 90 4.68 -2.34 -7.67
CA ASN A 90 5.33 -1.04 -7.69
C ASN A 90 6.74 -1.10 -7.07
N GLY A 91 6.95 -1.96 -6.07
CA GLY A 91 8.26 -2.28 -5.52
C GLY A 91 9.19 -2.94 -6.55
N LEU A 92 8.68 -3.89 -7.34
CA LEU A 92 9.42 -4.50 -8.46
C LEU A 92 9.83 -3.44 -9.48
N ARG A 93 8.92 -2.52 -9.83
CA ARG A 93 9.25 -1.38 -10.69
C ARG A 93 10.37 -0.53 -10.10
N HIS A 94 10.34 -0.22 -8.81
CA HIS A 94 11.41 0.53 -8.15
C HIS A 94 12.76 -0.21 -8.19
N ILE A 95 12.77 -1.54 -8.01
CA ILE A 95 13.99 -2.36 -8.17
C ILE A 95 14.52 -2.28 -9.60
N LEU A 96 13.66 -2.40 -10.60
CA LEU A 96 14.05 -2.28 -12.02
C LEU A 96 14.62 -0.89 -12.34
N TRP A 97 14.02 0.17 -11.78
CA TRP A 97 14.53 1.54 -11.93
C TRP A 97 15.90 1.73 -11.29
N ASN A 98 16.15 1.12 -10.13
CA ASN A 98 17.47 1.15 -9.48
C ASN A 98 18.53 0.43 -10.32
N LEU A 99 18.13 -0.55 -11.14
CA LEU A 99 19.00 -1.22 -12.12
C LEU A 99 19.14 -0.44 -13.44
N GLY A 100 18.49 0.72 -13.59
CA GLY A 100 18.49 1.52 -14.82
C GLY A 100 17.57 0.98 -15.93
N ILE A 101 16.66 0.07 -15.60
CA ILE A 101 15.78 -0.64 -16.54
C ILE A 101 14.40 0.06 -16.59
N LEU A 102 13.76 0.10 -17.76
CA LEU A 102 12.36 0.55 -17.94
C LEU A 102 12.09 1.98 -17.38
N LEU A 103 12.98 2.93 -17.66
CA LEU A 103 12.86 4.34 -17.23
C LEU A 103 11.94 5.21 -18.12
N ASN A 104 11.36 4.64 -19.18
CA ASN A 104 10.54 5.36 -20.15
C ASN A 104 9.09 5.55 -19.65
N LYS A 105 8.37 6.53 -20.21
CA LYS A 105 6.96 6.78 -19.84
C LYS A 105 6.02 5.61 -20.20
N GLU A 106 6.33 4.88 -21.26
CA GLU A 106 5.56 3.71 -21.70
C GLU A 106 5.58 2.57 -20.67
N SER A 107 6.73 2.34 -20.01
CA SER A 107 6.84 1.31 -18.98
C SER A 107 5.90 1.62 -17.81
N LEU A 108 5.78 2.89 -17.43
CA LEU A 108 4.84 3.37 -16.42
C LEU A 108 3.41 2.97 -16.77
N PHE A 109 3.00 3.14 -18.03
CA PHE A 109 1.68 2.75 -18.51
C PHE A 109 1.46 1.22 -18.42
N TYR A 110 2.43 0.40 -18.85
CA TYR A 110 2.32 -1.06 -18.73
C TYR A 110 2.20 -1.53 -17.27
N PHE A 111 2.98 -0.94 -16.36
CA PHE A 111 2.84 -1.23 -14.92
C PHE A 111 1.45 -0.86 -14.40
N THR A 112 0.86 0.24 -14.88
CA THR A 112 -0.50 0.59 -14.47
C THR A 112 -1.55 -0.40 -14.95
N ILE A 113 -1.49 -0.83 -16.20
CA ILE A 113 -2.37 -1.88 -16.72
C ILE A 113 -2.22 -3.16 -15.90
N LEU A 114 -0.97 -3.59 -15.64
CA LEU A 114 -0.69 -4.78 -14.83
C LEU A 114 -1.31 -4.67 -13.43
N THR A 115 -1.16 -3.53 -12.76
CA THR A 115 -1.77 -3.32 -11.44
C THR A 115 -3.30 -3.38 -11.48
N VAL A 116 -3.93 -2.83 -12.51
CA VAL A 116 -5.40 -2.85 -12.67
C VAL A 116 -5.91 -4.25 -12.97
N LEU A 117 -5.23 -5.01 -13.83
CA LEU A 117 -5.62 -6.39 -14.15
C LEU A 117 -5.53 -7.30 -12.92
N LEU A 118 -4.45 -7.21 -12.15
CA LEU A 118 -4.31 -7.98 -10.91
C LEU A 118 -5.33 -7.58 -9.84
N PHE A 119 -5.69 -6.31 -9.78
CA PHE A 119 -6.77 -5.82 -8.94
C PHE A 119 -8.13 -6.44 -9.32
N LEU A 120 -8.48 -6.41 -10.61
CA LEU A 120 -9.73 -7.01 -11.10
C LEU A 120 -9.77 -8.52 -10.87
N LEU A 121 -8.66 -9.21 -11.12
CA LEU A 121 -8.52 -10.64 -10.83
C LEU A 121 -8.71 -10.93 -9.33
N GLY A 122 -8.13 -10.12 -8.45
CA GLY A 122 -8.33 -10.22 -7.01
C GLY A 122 -9.80 -10.07 -6.57
N ILE A 123 -10.56 -9.17 -7.22
CA ILE A 123 -11.99 -9.02 -6.98
C ILE A 123 -12.78 -10.26 -7.43
N ILE A 124 -12.45 -10.82 -8.59
CA ILE A 124 -13.16 -12.00 -9.15
C ILE A 124 -12.97 -13.24 -8.25
N ILE A 125 -11.78 -13.40 -7.66
CA ILE A 125 -11.44 -14.56 -6.82
C ILE A 125 -12.14 -14.51 -5.44
N LEU A 126 -12.50 -13.33 -4.95
CA LEU A 126 -13.03 -13.08 -3.61
C LEU A 126 -14.56 -13.15 -3.53
#